data_AF-A0A932WV25-F1
#
_entry.id   AF-A0A932WV25-F1
#
_cell.length_a   1.000
_cell.length_b   1.000
_cell.length_c   1.000
_cell.angle_alpha   90.00
_cell.angle_beta   90.00
_cell.angle_gamma   90.00
#
_symmetry.space_group_name_H-M   'P 1'
#
loop_
_entity.id
_entity.type
_entity.pdbx_description
1 polymer ?
#
loop_
_entity_poly.entity_id
_entity_poly.type
_entity_poly.pdbx_seq_one_letter_code
_entity_poly.pdbx_strand_id
1 'polypeptide(L)'
;MFDTFIKNWNKRKLTNLKYETLFEPYEGDEYICFDCETTGLNPKIDDIISIGAVKVKGNTILTSKKFERFVKPKKKLAGDSIKIHQIRECDLVDAKDIDDVIYEFLDFIGNRPLVGYYLEFDVAMINKYTTSKIGIKLPNKQIEV
;
A
#
# COMPACT_ATOMS: atom_id res chain seq x y z
N MET A 1 1.96 25.52 -2.77
CA MET A 1 2.78 26.04 -1.64
C MET A 1 2.57 25.21 -0.37
N PHE A 2 1.32 24.91 0.02
CA PHE A 2 1.01 24.11 1.20
C PHE A 2 1.40 22.62 1.08
N ASP A 3 1.10 21.97 -0.05
CA ASP A 3 1.44 20.56 -0.27
C ASP A 3 2.95 20.30 -0.25
N THR A 4 3.73 21.22 -0.81
CA THR A 4 5.20 21.18 -0.76
C THR A 4 5.71 21.22 0.68
N PHE A 5 5.07 22.02 1.54
CA PHE A 5 5.42 22.09 2.96
C PHE A 5 5.10 20.78 3.69
N ILE A 6 3.90 20.22 3.49
CA ILE A 6 3.51 18.93 4.09
C ILE A 6 4.46 17.82 3.63
N LYS A 7 4.77 17.79 2.33
CA LYS A 7 5.67 16.81 1.72
C LYS A 7 7.08 16.90 2.31
N ASN A 8 7.60 18.12 2.46
CA ASN A 8 8.90 18.34 3.09
C ASN A 8 8.91 17.97 4.58
N TRP A 9 7.85 18.30 5.32
CA TRP A 9 7.71 17.89 6.71
C TRP A 9 7.68 16.36 6.85
N ASN A 10 6.93 15.68 5.99
CA ASN A 10 6.87 14.22 5.95
C ASN A 10 8.25 13.64 5.60
N LYS A 11 8.95 14.18 4.59
CA LYS A 11 10.30 13.77 4.20
C LYS A 11 11.30 13.85 5.35
N ARG A 12 11.23 14.90 6.18
CA ARG A 12 12.12 15.07 7.35
C ARG A 12 11.96 13.97 8.40
N LYS A 13 10.85 13.22 8.40
CA LYS A 13 10.63 12.09 9.31
C LYS A 13 11.17 10.77 8.76
N LEU A 14 11.64 10.75 7.51
CA LEU A 14 12.15 9.54 6.87
C LEU A 14 13.33 8.98 7.65
N THR A 15 13.19 7.74 8.11
CA THR A 15 14.25 7.04 8.87
C THR A 15 15.12 6.13 8.01
N ASN A 16 14.70 5.85 6.76
CA ASN A 16 15.43 5.00 5.83
C ASN A 16 15.64 5.70 4.48
N LEU A 17 16.90 6.09 4.21
CA LEU A 17 17.28 6.85 3.01
C LEU A 17 17.06 6.10 1.69
N LYS A 18 16.94 4.77 1.71
CA LYS A 18 16.56 3.98 0.51
C LYS A 18 15.28 4.52 -0.15
N TYR A 19 14.36 5.05 0.66
CA TYR A 19 13.04 5.50 0.24
C TYR A 19 12.98 7.02 0.01
N GLU A 20 14.12 7.71 -0.06
CA GLU A 20 14.15 9.14 -0.37
C GLU A 20 13.55 9.46 -1.74
N THR A 21 13.78 8.57 -2.72
CA THR A 21 13.28 8.71 -4.10
C THR A 21 11.77 8.72 -4.19
N LEU A 22 11.02 8.19 -3.21
CA LEU A 22 9.56 8.28 -3.16
C LEU A 22 9.04 9.74 -3.20
N PHE A 23 9.87 10.69 -2.75
CA PHE A 23 9.52 12.11 -2.74
C PHE A 23 9.84 12.83 -4.05
N GLU A 24 10.58 12.21 -4.96
CA GLU A 24 10.91 12.83 -6.25
C GLU A 24 9.66 12.94 -7.13
N PRO A 25 9.53 14.01 -7.94
CA PRO A 25 8.51 14.08 -8.97
C PRO A 25 8.61 12.87 -9.90
N TYR A 26 7.46 12.28 -10.22
CA TYR A 26 7.39 11.20 -11.21
C TYR A 26 7.02 11.80 -12.57
N GLU A 27 7.93 11.66 -13.54
CA GLU A 27 7.81 12.23 -14.89
C GLU A 27 7.49 11.18 -15.96
N GLY A 28 7.19 9.94 -15.55
CA GLY A 28 6.84 8.85 -16.47
C GLY A 28 5.34 8.75 -16.76
N ASP A 29 4.96 7.71 -17.50
CA ASP A 29 3.58 7.42 -17.95
C ASP A 29 2.96 6.19 -17.24
N GLU A 30 3.54 5.78 -16.11
CA GLU A 30 3.05 4.64 -15.32
C GLU A 30 2.29 5.08 -14.07
N TYR A 31 1.26 4.31 -13.74
CA TYR A 31 0.51 4.39 -12.48
C TYR A 31 0.52 3.01 -11.80
N ILE A 32 0.33 3.00 -10.48
CA ILE A 32 0.09 1.77 -9.73
C ILE A 32 -1.37 1.74 -9.31
N CYS A 33 -2.12 0.79 -9.86
CA CYS A 33 -3.43 0.44 -9.32
C CYS A 33 -3.22 -0.56 -8.19
N PHE A 34 -3.73 -0.29 -7.00
CA PHE A 34 -3.62 -1.21 -5.87
C PHE A 34 -4.85 -1.20 -4.98
N ASP A 35 -5.01 -2.30 -4.25
CA ASP A 35 -6.13 -2.58 -3.36
C ASP A 35 -5.64 -3.44 -2.18
N CYS A 36 -6.25 -3.24 -1.02
CA CYS A 36 -5.98 -4.01 0.19
C CYS A 36 -7.23 -4.73 0.68
N GLU A 37 -7.10 -6.04 0.90
CA GLU A 37 -8.08 -6.79 1.69
C GLU A 37 -7.70 -6.74 3.16
N THR A 38 -8.69 -6.59 4.02
CA THR A 38 -8.47 -6.27 5.43
C THR A 38 -9.39 -7.05 6.36
N THR A 39 -9.04 -7.11 7.64
CA THR A 39 -9.89 -7.74 8.67
C THR A 39 -11.19 -6.97 8.94
N GLY A 40 -11.29 -5.73 8.47
CA GLY A 40 -12.42 -4.82 8.70
C GLY A 40 -12.11 -3.41 8.18
N LEU A 41 -13.10 -2.51 8.27
CA LEU A 41 -13.06 -1.20 7.61
C LEU A 41 -12.48 -0.06 8.48
N ASN A 42 -11.82 -0.34 9.60
CA ASN A 42 -11.26 0.70 10.47
C ASN A 42 -9.71 0.64 10.50
N PRO A 43 -9.02 1.53 9.77
CA PRO A 43 -7.56 1.52 9.67
C PRO A 43 -6.79 1.67 10.99
N LYS A 44 -7.46 2.13 12.06
CA LYS A 44 -6.84 2.24 13.38
C LYS A 44 -6.70 0.90 14.09
N ILE A 45 -7.63 -0.03 13.86
CA ILE A 45 -7.73 -1.28 14.63
C ILE A 45 -7.64 -2.55 13.78
N ASP A 46 -8.01 -2.46 12.50
CA ASP A 46 -8.00 -3.55 11.53
C ASP A 46 -6.66 -3.64 10.82
N ASP A 47 -6.32 -4.85 10.36
CA ASP A 47 -5.03 -5.16 9.75
C ASP A 47 -5.22 -5.61 8.29
N ILE A 48 -4.17 -5.43 7.50
CA ILE A 48 -4.09 -5.90 6.11
C ILE A 48 -3.96 -7.44 6.10
N ILE A 49 -4.71 -8.08 5.20
CA ILE A 49 -4.68 -9.52 4.91
C ILE A 49 -4.04 -9.78 3.54
N SER A 50 -4.27 -8.91 2.56
CA SER A 50 -3.54 -8.98 1.30
C SER A 50 -3.38 -7.62 0.65
N ILE A 51 -2.37 -7.50 -0.20
CA ILE A 51 -2.16 -6.35 -1.07
C ILE A 51 -2.05 -6.87 -2.50
N GLY A 52 -2.94 -6.40 -3.36
CA GLY A 52 -2.88 -6.59 -4.80
C GLY A 52 -2.46 -5.28 -5.47
N ALA A 53 -1.51 -5.33 -6.42
CA ALA A 53 -1.18 -4.17 -7.22
C ALA A 53 -0.73 -4.53 -8.64
N VAL A 54 -1.01 -3.65 -9.59
CA VAL A 54 -0.57 -3.77 -10.98
C VAL A 54 -0.03 -2.45 -11.50
N LYS A 55 0.96 -2.53 -12.39
CA LYS A 55 1.47 -1.39 -13.14
C LYS A 55 0.56 -1.14 -14.34
N VAL A 56 0.09 0.09 -14.50
CA VAL A 56 -0.61 0.56 -15.68
C VAL A 56 0.33 1.49 -16.42
N LYS A 57 0.56 1.28 -17.72
CA LYS A 57 1.37 2.15 -18.56
C LYS A 57 0.54 2.62 -19.75
N GLY A 58 0.29 3.92 -19.86
CA GLY A 58 -0.70 4.44 -20.79
C GLY A 58 -2.06 3.77 -20.58
N ASN A 59 -2.57 3.07 -21.60
CA ASN A 59 -3.84 2.34 -21.51
C ASN A 59 -3.67 0.81 -21.39
N THR A 60 -2.52 0.35 -20.87
CA THR A 60 -2.19 -1.08 -20.78
C THR A 60 -1.90 -1.50 -19.34
N ILE A 61 -2.57 -2.55 -18.88
CA ILE A 61 -2.28 -3.20 -17.59
C ILE A 61 -1.15 -4.22 -17.78
N LEU A 62 -0.04 -4.05 -17.07
CA LEU A 62 1.12 -4.94 -17.14
C LEU A 62 1.00 -6.09 -16.14
N THR A 63 0.13 -7.06 -16.43
CA THR A 63 -0.19 -8.19 -15.54
C THR A 63 1.01 -9.09 -15.21
N SER A 64 1.98 -9.20 -16.12
CA SER A 64 3.23 -9.95 -15.89
C SER A 64 4.11 -9.35 -14.79
N LYS A 65 3.84 -8.11 -14.39
CA LYS A 65 4.50 -7.39 -13.31
C LYS A 65 3.54 -7.12 -12.16
N LYS A 66 2.59 -8.02 -11.88
CA LYS A 66 1.69 -7.89 -10.72
C LYS A 66 2.46 -8.05 -9.41
N PHE A 67 1.98 -7.36 -8.39
CA PHE A 67 2.33 -7.57 -7.00
C PHE A 67 1.12 -8.19 -6.31
N GLU A 68 1.34 -9.28 -5.61
CA GLU A 68 0.31 -9.97 -4.85
C GLU A 68 0.98 -10.60 -3.63
N ARG A 69 0.54 -10.18 -2.45
CA ARG A 69 1.05 -10.72 -1.19
C ARG A 69 -0.10 -10.92 -0.22
N PHE A 70 -0.11 -12.10 0.39
CA PHE A 70 -0.88 -12.39 1.58
C PHE A 70 -0.04 -12.06 2.81
N VAL A 71 -0.71 -11.53 3.83
CA VAL A 71 -0.14 -11.08 5.09
C VAL A 71 -0.68 -11.94 6.21
N LYS A 72 0.23 -12.39 7.09
CA LYS A 72 -0.13 -13.17 8.25
C LYS A 72 -0.96 -12.31 9.21
N PRO A 73 -2.20 -12.70 9.53
CA PRO A 73 -3.06 -11.89 10.38
C PRO A 73 -2.60 -11.98 11.83
N LYS A 74 -2.60 -10.85 12.55
CA LYS A 74 -2.22 -10.79 13.98
C LYS A 74 -3.34 -11.25 14.91
N LYS A 75 -4.57 -11.22 14.42
CA LYS A 75 -5.79 -11.64 15.11
C LYS A 75 -6.52 -12.67 14.25
N LYS A 76 -7.38 -13.48 14.86
CA LYS A 76 -8.28 -14.35 14.08
C LYS A 76 -9.16 -13.51 13.16
N LEU A 77 -9.41 -14.05 11.97
CA LEU A 77 -10.27 -13.39 10.99
C LEU A 77 -11.73 -13.44 11.48
N ALA A 78 -12.43 -12.31 11.34
CA ALA A 78 -13.86 -12.27 11.61
C ALA A 78 -14.62 -12.95 10.46
N GLY A 79 -15.67 -13.71 10.77
CA GLY A 79 -16.44 -14.42 9.75
C GLY A 79 -17.09 -13.50 8.70
N ASP A 80 -17.34 -12.23 9.04
CA ASP A 80 -17.97 -11.29 8.11
C ASP A 80 -17.01 -10.75 7.06
N SER A 81 -15.73 -10.51 7.38
CA SER A 81 -14.74 -10.10 6.36
C SER A 81 -14.48 -11.24 5.37
N ILE A 82 -14.38 -12.49 5.86
CA ILE A 82 -14.21 -13.67 5.02
C ILE A 82 -15.34 -13.80 4.00
N LYS A 83 -16.60 -13.48 4.35
CA LYS A 83 -17.72 -13.53 3.39
C LYS A 83 -17.57 -12.52 2.25
N ILE A 84 -16.83 -11.44 2.47
CA ILE A 84 -16.61 -10.36 1.50
C ILE A 84 -15.43 -10.74 0.59
N HIS A 85 -14.24 -10.85 1.18
CA HIS A 85 -12.99 -11.03 0.41
C HIS A 85 -12.67 -12.51 0.11
N GLN A 86 -13.37 -13.47 0.72
CA GLN A 86 -13.24 -14.92 0.49
C GLN A 86 -11.87 -15.53 0.82
N ILE A 87 -11.02 -14.78 1.54
CA ILE A 87 -9.71 -15.24 2.02
C ILE A 87 -9.90 -15.90 3.38
N ARG A 88 -9.56 -17.16 3.50
CA ARG A 88 -9.70 -17.95 4.72
C ARG A 88 -8.35 -18.12 5.39
N GLU A 89 -8.36 -18.56 6.65
CA GLU A 89 -7.12 -18.83 7.39
C GLU A 89 -6.21 -19.85 6.67
N CYS A 90 -6.79 -20.83 5.95
CA CYS A 90 -6.02 -21.80 5.17
C CYS A 90 -5.30 -21.18 3.96
N ASP A 91 -5.80 -20.08 3.43
CA ASP A 91 -5.19 -19.37 2.29
C ASP A 91 -3.98 -18.52 2.77
N LEU A 92 -3.81 -18.36 4.09
CA LEU A 92 -2.79 -17.53 4.72
C LEU A 92 -1.66 -18.32 5.40
N VAL A 93 -1.61 -19.65 5.20
CA VAL A 93 -0.61 -20.53 5.87
C VAL A 93 0.82 -20.11 5.55
N ASP A 94 1.08 -19.76 4.29
CA ASP A 94 2.39 -19.30 3.80
C ASP A 94 2.48 -17.77 3.68
N ALA A 95 1.55 -17.04 4.30
CA ALA A 95 1.52 -15.59 4.25
C ALA A 95 2.75 -14.98 4.94
N LYS A 96 3.24 -13.87 4.38
CA LYS A 96 4.42 -13.17 4.87
C LYS A 96 4.09 -12.28 6.07
N ASP A 97 5.12 -11.89 6.82
CA ASP A 97 4.96 -10.82 7.81
C ASP A 97 4.66 -9.49 7.10
N ILE A 98 3.81 -8.68 7.73
CA ILE A 98 3.40 -7.39 7.18
C ILE A 98 4.59 -6.47 6.94
N ASP A 99 5.62 -6.52 7.78
CA ASP A 99 6.76 -5.64 7.68
C ASP A 99 7.54 -5.88 6.38
N ASP A 100 7.78 -7.15 6.04
CA ASP A 100 8.45 -7.55 4.81
C ASP A 100 7.61 -7.16 3.58
N VAL A 101 6.29 -7.39 3.65
CA VAL A 101 5.37 -7.05 2.57
C VAL A 101 5.35 -5.54 2.31
N ILE A 102 5.43 -4.71 3.35
CA ILE A 102 5.47 -3.25 3.20
C ILE A 102 6.75 -2.81 2.49
N TYR A 103 7.91 -3.38 2.83
CA TYR A 103 9.15 -3.05 2.11
C TYR A 103 9.11 -3.49 0.65
N GLU A 104 8.60 -4.70 0.37
CA GLU A 104 8.42 -5.18 -1.01
C GLU A 104 7.43 -4.30 -1.79
N PHE A 105 6.36 -3.85 -1.15
CA PHE A 105 5.37 -2.96 -1.76
C PHE A 105 5.96 -1.59 -2.08
N LEU A 106 6.70 -0.98 -1.15
CA LEU A 106 7.38 0.30 -1.37
C LEU A 106 8.37 0.23 -2.55
N ASP A 107 9.12 -0.87 -2.64
CA ASP A 107 10.04 -1.13 -3.76
C ASP A 107 9.27 -1.31 -5.08
N PHE A 108 8.11 -1.95 -5.04
CA PHE A 108 7.26 -2.17 -6.21
C PHE A 108 6.69 -0.86 -6.77
N ILE A 109 6.16 0.00 -5.90
CA ILE A 109 5.49 1.24 -6.30
C ILE A 109 6.49 2.32 -6.73
N GLY A 110 7.62 2.44 -6.02
CA GLY A 110 8.50 3.60 -6.17
C GLY A 110 7.73 4.92 -5.99
N ASN A 111 8.12 5.98 -6.71
CA ASN A 111 7.46 7.29 -6.63
C ASN A 111 6.26 7.45 -7.58
N ARG A 112 5.82 6.38 -8.25
CA ARG A 112 4.70 6.42 -9.22
C ARG A 112 3.40 6.87 -8.55
N PRO A 113 2.48 7.55 -9.26
CA PRO A 113 1.17 7.85 -8.71
C PRO A 113 0.37 6.56 -8.44
N LEU A 114 -0.43 6.59 -7.38
CA LEU A 114 -1.29 5.51 -6.95
C LEU A 114 -2.72 5.81 -7.41
N VAL A 115 -3.41 4.79 -7.91
CA VAL A 115 -4.79 4.90 -8.41
C VAL A 115 -5.65 3.79 -7.83
N GLY A 116 -6.91 4.08 -7.55
CA GLY A 116 -7.86 3.10 -7.02
C GLY A 116 -9.24 3.72 -6.78
N TYR A 117 -10.16 2.88 -6.31
CA TYR A 117 -11.50 3.27 -5.89
C TYR A 117 -11.56 3.24 -4.36
N TYR A 118 -12.02 4.33 -3.76
CA TYR A 118 -11.92 4.60 -2.34
C TYR A 118 -10.48 4.52 -1.79
N LEU A 119 -9.52 5.02 -2.59
CA LEU A 119 -8.08 4.84 -2.41
C LEU A 119 -7.57 5.39 -1.07
N GLU A 120 -8.26 6.37 -0.50
CA GLU A 120 -7.92 6.92 0.81
C GLU A 120 -7.86 5.85 1.90
N PHE A 121 -8.70 4.82 1.80
CA PHE A 121 -8.74 3.70 2.75
C PHE A 121 -7.48 2.84 2.62
N ASP A 122 -7.16 2.36 1.41
CA ASP A 122 -5.98 1.53 1.17
C ASP A 122 -4.69 2.27 1.54
N VAL A 123 -4.59 3.54 1.16
CA VAL A 123 -3.46 4.39 1.53
C VAL A 123 -3.39 4.56 3.05
N ALA A 124 -4.51 4.70 3.75
CA ALA A 124 -4.52 4.75 5.22
C ALA A 124 -4.05 3.44 5.84
N MET A 125 -4.45 2.29 5.30
CA MET A 125 -3.99 0.97 5.73
C MET A 125 -2.48 0.82 5.56
N ILE A 126 -1.92 1.21 4.41
CA ILE A 126 -0.46 1.18 4.20
C ILE A 126 0.26 2.16 5.13
N ASN A 127 -0.27 3.38 5.27
CA ASN A 127 0.32 4.43 6.12
C ASN A 127 0.42 4.03 7.59
N LYS A 128 -0.49 3.19 8.08
CA LYS A 128 -0.44 2.59 9.43
C LYS A 128 0.92 1.93 9.67
N TYR A 129 1.42 1.19 8.68
CA TYR A 129 2.68 0.46 8.79
C TYR A 129 3.87 1.33 8.37
N THR A 130 3.81 2.05 7.26
CA THR A 130 4.96 2.87 6.80
C THR A 130 5.36 3.94 7.80
N THR A 131 4.40 4.55 8.51
CA THR A 131 4.71 5.55 9.54
C THR A 131 5.53 4.92 10.67
N SER A 132 5.23 3.68 11.04
CA SER A 132 5.99 2.95 12.07
C SER A 132 7.35 2.45 11.58
N LYS A 133 7.46 2.06 10.30
CA LYS A 133 8.65 1.39 9.75
C LYS A 133 9.69 2.37 9.23
N ILE A 134 9.24 3.36 8.48
CA ILE A 134 10.10 4.32 7.78
C ILE A 134 9.81 5.77 8.16
N GLY A 135 8.93 6.01 9.13
CA GLY A 135 8.66 7.34 9.69
C GLY A 135 7.73 8.23 8.86
N ILE A 136 7.28 7.75 7.69
CA ILE A 136 6.53 8.57 6.73
C ILE A 136 5.18 7.96 6.37
N LYS A 137 4.27 8.82 5.95
CA LYS A 137 3.15 8.42 5.09
C LYS A 137 3.61 8.35 3.63
N LEU A 138 2.95 7.54 2.81
CA LEU A 138 3.16 7.47 1.37
C LEU A 138 3.08 8.87 0.76
N PRO A 139 4.15 9.37 0.13
CA PRO A 139 4.19 10.70 -0.47
C PRO A 139 3.71 10.71 -1.93
N ASN A 140 3.38 9.53 -2.48
CA ASN A 140 2.93 9.35 -3.84
C ASN A 140 1.69 10.20 -4.13
N LYS A 141 1.60 10.71 -5.37
CA LYS A 141 0.37 11.33 -5.86
C LYS A 141 -0.74 10.28 -5.84
N GLN A 142 -1.91 10.65 -5.33
CA GLN A 142 -3.09 9.80 -5.27
C GLN A 142 -4.09 10.24 -6.34
N ILE A 143 -4.71 9.27 -7.00
CA ILE A 143 -5.69 9.47 -8.06
C ILE A 143 -6.90 8.61 -7.71
N GLU A 144 -7.98 9.26 -7.31
CA GLU A 144 -9.27 8.62 -7.04
C GLU A 144 -10.04 8.43 -8.37
N VAL A 145 -10.74 7.30 -8.52
CA VAL A 145 -11.52 6.95 -9.72
C VAL A 145 -12.99 6.73 -9.37
#